data_AF-A0A8T4JB32-F1
#
_entry.id   AF-A0A8T4JB32-F1
#
_cell.length_a   1.000
_cell.length_b   1.000
_cell.length_c   1.000
_cell.angle_alpha   90.00
_cell.angle_beta   90.00
_cell.angle_gamma   90.00
#
_symmetry.space_group_name_H-M   'P 1'
#
loop_
_entity.id
_entity.type
_entity.pdbx_description
1 polymer ?
#
loop_
_entity_poly.entity_id
_entity_poly.type
_entity_poly.pdbx_seq_one_letter_code
_entity_poly.pdbx_strand_id
1 'polypeptide(L)'
;MKGFMHLIEVAVAGILIMIILGLFFTTQSVKLNWERTELISINSNVLHTLKASNRLPELFSDTSNVLLETNDLRPPNVEYGIRISGIPKDVISVACPTDCSSVRSILSDNVYVNGRWIGFTVNTINMGSVNLTDYDALVLYNYNQYGTYETQIRNYLSDDGTVVAIHNVTDSADSTFRSIFDLTSSAGAGTTSPNFTSYEPVNNDIAKYFLGFGFFAEASTDVGSGTKQGKLDIWGTRFNFNLTSSTLRISGQTVNEGDTFTLGGPDARTYQFRVKKIHWSLSPSAVSIQPTNTSYVFAYNMAAAYTGNNIVSVDDDASGCTANGKAIWINEYEGTGNDHDYETLIKSAIATSSTDWFIKDIRTDVERAEASIFLPMCCDMPETAKIDMVSWYSY
;
A
#
# COMPACT_ATOMS: atom_id res chain seq x y z
N MET A 1 39.81 -66.54 40.21
CA MET A 1 39.81 -65.71 38.97
C MET A 1 38.43 -65.57 38.32
N LYS A 2 37.57 -66.61 38.27
CA LYS A 2 36.21 -66.50 37.69
C LYS A 2 35.30 -65.43 38.35
N GLY A 3 35.39 -65.25 39.67
CA GLY A 3 34.58 -64.22 40.37
C GLY A 3 34.98 -62.77 40.06
N PHE A 4 36.25 -62.52 39.72
CA PHE A 4 36.71 -61.18 39.33
C PHE A 4 36.21 -60.80 37.93
N MET A 5 36.15 -61.79 37.03
CA MET A 5 35.61 -61.61 35.68
C MET A 5 34.12 -61.22 35.72
N HIS A 6 33.32 -61.86 36.57
CA HIS A 6 31.89 -61.50 36.72
C HIS A 6 31.68 -60.11 37.32
N LEU A 7 32.56 -59.66 38.22
CA LEU A 7 32.48 -58.31 38.78
C LEU A 7 32.71 -57.24 37.70
N ILE A 8 33.68 -57.47 36.81
CA ILE A 8 33.95 -56.60 35.66
C ILE A 8 32.78 -56.62 34.67
N GLU A 9 32.22 -57.79 34.40
CA GLU A 9 31.10 -57.97 33.47
C GLU A 9 29.84 -57.23 33.94
N VAL A 10 29.52 -57.28 35.25
CA VAL A 10 28.41 -56.53 35.85
C VAL A 10 28.67 -55.02 35.80
N ALA A 11 29.91 -54.59 36.07
CA ALA A 11 30.27 -53.16 36.00
C ALA A 11 30.14 -52.61 34.56
N VAL A 12 30.59 -53.38 33.56
CA VAL A 12 30.46 -53.01 32.14
C VAL A 12 29.00 -52.98 31.71
N ALA A 13 28.19 -53.97 32.12
CA ALA A 13 26.75 -53.97 31.85
C ALA A 13 26.04 -52.76 32.49
N GLY A 14 26.42 -52.39 33.72
CA GLY A 14 25.89 -51.19 34.40
C GLY A 14 26.23 -49.90 33.65
N ILE A 15 27.47 -49.76 33.17
CA ILE A 15 27.89 -48.61 32.36
C ILE A 15 27.13 -48.56 31.03
N LEU A 16 26.96 -49.71 30.37
CA LEU A 16 26.21 -49.81 29.10
C LEU A 16 24.74 -49.42 29.28
N ILE A 17 24.08 -49.88 30.35
CA ILE A 17 22.72 -49.47 30.68
C ILE A 17 22.65 -47.97 30.95
N MET A 18 23.63 -47.41 31.65
CA MET A 18 23.67 -45.98 31.94
C MET A 18 23.88 -45.13 30.67
N ILE A 19 24.70 -45.61 29.72
CA ILE A 19 24.89 -44.97 28.41
C ILE A 19 23.60 -45.06 27.57
N ILE A 20 22.93 -46.21 27.54
CA ILE A 20 21.66 -46.38 26.82
C ILE A 20 20.57 -45.48 27.41
N LEU A 21 20.44 -45.43 28.74
CA LEU A 21 19.53 -44.51 29.42
C LEU A 21 19.91 -43.05 29.12
N GLY A 22 21.20 -42.70 29.17
CA GLY A 22 21.70 -41.38 28.81
C GLY A 22 21.37 -40.99 27.37
N LEU A 23 21.46 -41.93 26.42
CA LEU A 23 21.04 -41.72 25.03
C LEU A 23 19.54 -41.50 24.93
N PHE A 24 18.70 -42.29 25.61
CA PHE A 24 17.24 -42.06 25.65
C PHE A 24 16.85 -40.74 26.32
N PHE A 25 17.61 -40.24 27.31
CA PHE A 25 17.37 -38.95 27.95
C PHE A 25 17.94 -37.75 27.15
N THR A 26 18.92 -37.97 26.27
CA THR A 26 19.54 -36.90 25.46
C THR A 26 18.92 -36.81 24.06
N THR A 27 18.46 -37.92 23.48
CA THR A 27 17.68 -37.88 22.24
C THR A 27 16.25 -37.52 22.59
N GLN A 28 15.85 -36.30 22.21
CA GLN A 28 14.53 -35.72 22.37
C GLN A 28 14.31 -34.90 23.65
N SER A 29 15.21 -33.94 23.89
CA SER A 29 14.69 -32.56 23.93
C SER A 29 14.11 -32.24 22.55
N VAL A 30 12.93 -32.80 22.23
CA VAL A 30 11.98 -32.01 21.49
C VAL A 30 11.83 -30.82 22.42
N LYS A 31 12.53 -29.70 22.16
CA LYS A 31 12.04 -28.42 22.63
C LYS A 31 10.62 -28.41 22.10
N LEU A 32 9.73 -28.79 22.98
CA LEU A 32 8.35 -29.07 22.72
C LEU A 32 7.88 -27.73 22.17
N ASN A 33 7.69 -27.66 20.85
CA ASN A 33 7.11 -26.50 20.13
C ASN A 33 5.73 -26.12 20.70
N TRP A 34 5.32 -26.69 21.82
CA TRP A 34 4.19 -26.35 22.65
C TRP A 34 4.20 -24.90 23.05
N GLU A 35 5.34 -24.31 23.44
CA GLU A 35 5.41 -22.87 23.71
C GLU A 35 5.01 -22.05 22.47
N ARG A 36 5.61 -22.36 21.31
CA ARG A 36 5.25 -21.71 20.05
C ARG A 36 3.81 -22.01 19.62
N THR A 37 3.34 -23.24 19.79
CA THR A 37 1.99 -23.68 19.41
C THR A 37 0.93 -23.05 20.31
N GLU A 38 1.23 -22.90 21.59
CA GLU A 38 0.43 -22.19 22.58
C GLU A 38 0.31 -20.72 22.19
N LEU A 39 1.43 -20.05 21.89
CA LEU A 39 1.41 -18.66 21.42
C LEU A 39 0.62 -18.48 20.11
N ILE A 40 0.76 -19.40 19.14
CA ILE A 40 -0.05 -19.40 17.91
C ILE A 40 -1.54 -19.54 18.27
N SER A 41 -1.89 -20.46 19.19
CA SER A 41 -3.27 -20.67 19.62
C SER A 41 -3.83 -19.45 20.33
N ILE A 42 -3.04 -18.78 21.17
CA ILE A 42 -3.43 -17.53 21.85
C ILE A 42 -3.69 -16.45 20.81
N ASN A 43 -2.76 -16.21 19.89
CA ASN A 43 -2.91 -15.18 18.85
C ASN A 43 -4.14 -15.46 17.97
N SER A 44 -4.34 -16.71 17.57
CA SER A 44 -5.52 -17.10 16.79
C SER A 44 -6.82 -16.88 17.56
N ASN A 45 -6.87 -17.25 18.84
CA ASN A 45 -8.05 -17.03 19.69
C ASN A 45 -8.36 -15.54 19.85
N VAL A 46 -7.34 -14.71 20.08
CA VAL A 46 -7.49 -13.25 20.18
C VAL A 46 -8.04 -12.67 18.88
N LEU A 47 -7.42 -12.99 17.73
CA LEU A 47 -7.89 -12.52 16.42
C LEU A 47 -9.32 -12.97 16.11
N HIS A 48 -9.67 -14.22 16.43
CA HIS A 48 -11.03 -14.74 16.24
C HIS A 48 -12.04 -14.07 17.18
N THR A 49 -11.63 -13.77 18.42
CA THR A 49 -12.46 -13.05 19.39
C THR A 49 -12.75 -11.65 18.88
N LEU A 50 -11.71 -10.87 18.53
CA LEU A 50 -11.85 -9.53 17.95
C LEU A 50 -12.68 -9.53 16.67
N LYS A 51 -12.57 -10.58 15.84
CA LYS A 51 -13.43 -10.73 14.66
C LYS A 51 -14.90 -10.97 15.04
N ALA A 52 -15.14 -11.86 16.00
CA ALA A 52 -16.50 -12.22 16.42
C ALA A 52 -17.21 -11.06 17.13
N SER A 53 -16.47 -10.22 17.87
CA SER A 53 -16.99 -8.98 18.49
C SER A 53 -16.99 -7.78 17.54
N ASN A 54 -16.67 -7.96 16.25
CA ASN A 54 -16.63 -6.91 15.22
C ASN A 54 -15.69 -5.74 15.56
N ARG A 55 -14.60 -6.01 16.30
CA ARG A 55 -13.60 -5.04 16.74
C ARG A 55 -12.42 -4.90 15.78
N LEU A 56 -12.18 -5.87 14.89
CA LEU A 56 -11.08 -5.79 13.91
C LEU A 56 -11.12 -4.52 13.05
N PRO A 57 -12.28 -4.04 12.54
CA PRO A 57 -12.32 -2.77 11.81
C PRO A 57 -11.97 -1.56 12.68
N GLU A 58 -12.18 -1.63 14.00
CA GLU A 58 -11.88 -0.54 14.94
C GLU A 58 -10.37 -0.39 15.21
N LEU A 59 -9.53 -1.36 14.82
CA LEU A 59 -8.06 -1.21 14.89
C LEU A 59 -7.56 0.05 14.18
N PHE A 60 -8.33 0.54 13.22
CA PHE A 60 -8.01 1.65 12.34
C PHE A 60 -8.63 2.99 12.75
N SER A 61 -9.57 2.98 13.70
CA SER A 61 -10.27 4.19 14.13
C SER A 61 -10.12 4.44 15.64
N ASP A 62 -10.05 3.37 16.42
CA ASP A 62 -9.95 3.38 17.88
C ASP A 62 -8.96 2.32 18.36
N THR A 63 -7.72 2.47 17.90
CA THR A 63 -6.62 1.55 18.19
C THR A 63 -6.41 1.34 19.70
N SER A 64 -6.63 2.37 20.51
CA SER A 64 -6.38 2.31 21.96
C SER A 64 -7.32 1.33 22.66
N ASN A 65 -8.61 1.36 22.35
CA ASN A 65 -9.57 0.44 22.97
C ASN A 65 -9.35 -1.00 22.53
N VAL A 66 -9.02 -1.23 21.25
CA VAL A 66 -8.72 -2.59 20.78
C VAL A 66 -7.44 -3.12 21.42
N LEU A 67 -6.41 -2.29 21.63
CA LEU A 67 -5.19 -2.68 22.33
C LEU A 67 -5.43 -3.03 23.80
N LEU A 68 -6.36 -2.35 24.48
CA LEU A 68 -6.78 -2.69 25.84
C LEU A 68 -7.50 -4.04 25.87
N GLU A 69 -8.48 -4.27 24.99
CA GLU A 69 -9.18 -5.57 24.91
C GLU A 69 -8.20 -6.71 24.55
N THR A 70 -7.26 -6.46 23.65
CA THR A 70 -6.19 -7.41 23.30
C THR A 70 -5.28 -7.70 24.50
N ASN A 71 -5.00 -6.71 25.36
CA ASN A 71 -4.24 -6.90 26.58
C ASN A 71 -4.99 -7.76 27.61
N ASP A 72 -6.31 -7.69 27.67
CA ASP A 72 -7.13 -8.45 28.62
C ASP A 72 -7.30 -9.92 28.20
N LEU A 73 -7.24 -10.20 26.89
CA LEU A 73 -7.39 -11.55 26.34
C LEU A 73 -6.12 -12.40 26.40
N ARG A 74 -4.96 -11.82 26.67
CA ARG A 74 -3.67 -12.53 26.69
C ARG A 74 -3.23 -12.92 28.12
N PRO A 75 -2.43 -13.98 28.28
CA PRO A 75 -1.78 -14.28 29.55
C PRO A 75 -0.78 -13.17 29.98
N PRO A 76 -0.55 -12.97 31.30
CA PRO A 76 0.31 -11.91 31.81
C PRO A 76 1.77 -11.94 31.32
N ASN A 77 2.31 -13.13 31.02
CA ASN A 77 3.72 -13.34 30.65
C ASN A 77 3.95 -13.34 29.14
N VAL A 78 2.94 -12.98 28.34
CA VAL A 78 3.00 -12.98 26.88
C VAL A 78 2.94 -11.55 26.40
N GLU A 79 3.99 -11.09 25.72
CA GLU A 79 4.03 -9.85 24.96
C GLU A 79 3.53 -10.05 23.53
N TYR A 80 3.09 -8.97 22.90
CA TYR A 80 2.62 -9.00 21.52
C TYR A 80 2.87 -7.70 20.79
N GLY A 81 2.93 -7.80 19.47
CA GLY A 81 2.79 -6.72 18.51
C GLY A 81 1.73 -7.06 17.47
N ILE A 82 1.30 -6.05 16.74
CA ILE A 82 0.30 -6.19 15.66
C ILE A 82 0.89 -5.54 14.41
N ARG A 83 1.05 -6.34 13.35
CA ARG A 83 1.43 -5.88 12.02
C ARG A 83 0.20 -5.86 11.13
N ILE A 84 0.05 -4.79 10.36
CA ILE A 84 -0.95 -4.62 9.33
C ILE A 84 -0.23 -4.61 7.99
N SER A 85 -0.74 -5.37 7.04
CA SER A 85 -0.17 -5.56 5.71
C SER A 85 -1.24 -5.43 4.63
N GLY A 86 -0.86 -4.93 3.47
CA GLY A 86 -1.71 -4.82 2.28
C GLY A 86 -2.63 -3.61 2.22
N ILE A 87 -2.51 -2.67 3.17
CA ILE A 87 -3.23 -1.39 3.18
C ILE A 87 -2.31 -0.25 3.66
N PRO A 88 -2.49 0.99 3.18
CA PRO A 88 -1.70 2.13 3.61
C PRO A 88 -1.97 2.50 5.07
N LYS A 89 -0.93 3.01 5.73
CA LYS A 89 -0.94 3.58 7.08
C LYS A 89 -1.78 4.87 7.13
N ASP A 90 -2.42 5.14 8.27
CA ASP A 90 -3.31 6.31 8.42
C ASP A 90 -2.56 7.65 8.42
N VAL A 91 -1.31 7.68 8.88
CA VAL A 91 -0.45 8.87 8.81
C VAL A 91 0.91 8.45 8.25
N ILE A 92 1.25 8.97 7.08
CA ILE A 92 2.49 8.67 6.36
C ILE A 92 3.49 9.80 6.60
N SER A 93 4.64 9.45 7.17
CA SER A 93 5.75 10.37 7.41
C SER A 93 6.60 10.49 6.15
N VAL A 94 6.69 11.70 5.61
CA VAL A 94 7.38 11.99 4.36
C VAL A 94 8.61 12.85 4.64
N ALA A 95 9.78 12.33 4.29
CA ALA A 95 11.03 13.08 4.25
C ALA A 95 11.18 13.82 2.92
N CYS A 96 11.63 15.07 2.95
CA CYS A 96 12.03 15.81 1.77
C CYS A 96 13.27 16.69 2.04
N PRO A 97 14.31 16.65 1.20
CA PRO A 97 15.63 17.21 1.51
C PRO A 97 15.80 18.72 1.27
N THR A 98 14.95 19.33 0.45
CA THR A 98 15.06 20.75 0.03
C THR A 98 13.68 21.35 -0.11
N ASP A 99 13.52 22.63 0.27
CA ASP A 99 12.28 23.44 0.20
C ASP A 99 11.00 22.65 -0.12
N CYS A 100 10.46 21.99 0.89
CA CYS A 100 9.32 21.10 0.74
C CYS A 100 7.99 21.85 0.65
N SER A 101 7.98 23.14 0.29
CA SER A 101 6.77 23.95 0.17
C SER A 101 5.81 23.39 -0.88
N SER A 102 6.32 23.04 -2.06
CA SER A 102 5.53 22.41 -3.13
C SER A 102 4.98 21.05 -2.67
N VAL A 103 5.83 20.19 -2.10
CA VAL A 103 5.41 18.87 -1.59
C VAL A 103 4.37 19.00 -0.47
N ARG A 104 4.54 19.96 0.45
CA ARG A 104 3.59 20.22 1.54
C ARG A 104 2.27 20.78 1.03
N SER A 105 2.29 21.60 -0.02
CA SER A 105 1.07 22.09 -0.68
C SER A 105 0.32 20.94 -1.33
N ILE A 106 1.04 20.06 -2.05
CA ILE A 106 0.44 18.89 -2.70
C ILE A 106 -0.15 17.94 -1.65
N LEU A 107 0.55 17.73 -0.53
CA LEU A 107 0.14 16.77 0.52
C LEU A 107 -0.64 17.39 1.68
N SER A 108 -1.17 18.61 1.52
CA SER A 108 -1.89 19.31 2.60
C SER A 108 -3.19 18.62 3.00
N ASP A 109 -3.85 18.00 2.04
CA ASP A 109 -5.18 17.44 2.22
C ASP A 109 -5.12 15.93 2.39
N ASN A 110 -5.80 15.44 3.43
CA ASN A 110 -5.95 14.02 3.68
C ASN A 110 -6.70 13.33 2.52
N VAL A 111 -6.30 12.11 2.22
CA VAL A 111 -6.93 11.27 1.19
C VAL A 111 -7.90 10.31 1.85
N TYR A 112 -9.11 10.19 1.32
CA TYR A 112 -10.07 9.19 1.79
C TYR A 112 -9.93 7.89 1.01
N VAL A 113 -9.75 6.75 1.67
CA VAL A 113 -9.60 5.45 1.01
C VAL A 113 -10.33 4.40 1.84
N ASN A 114 -11.20 3.58 1.26
CA ASN A 114 -11.81 2.42 1.94
C ASN A 114 -12.36 2.72 3.35
N GLY A 115 -13.04 3.87 3.49
CA GLY A 115 -13.65 4.26 4.76
C GLY A 115 -12.73 4.99 5.76
N ARG A 116 -11.45 5.23 5.42
CA ARG A 116 -10.47 5.89 6.30
C ARG A 116 -9.87 7.13 5.67
N TRP A 117 -9.33 8.00 6.53
CA TRP A 117 -8.53 9.14 6.11
C TRP A 117 -7.04 8.82 6.26
N ILE A 118 -6.30 9.01 5.19
CA ILE A 118 -4.84 8.93 5.14
C ILE A 118 -4.30 10.36 5.16
N GLY A 119 -3.54 10.71 6.19
CA GLY A 119 -2.83 11.97 6.31
C GLY A 119 -1.36 11.85 5.97
N PHE A 120 -0.74 13.00 5.66
CA PHE A 120 0.68 13.08 5.33
C PHE A 120 1.37 14.08 6.26
N THR A 121 2.52 13.71 6.80
CA THR A 121 3.37 14.61 7.58
C THR A 121 4.67 14.87 6.84
N VAL A 122 4.82 16.08 6.27
CA VAL A 122 5.98 16.44 5.44
C VAL A 122 7.06 17.14 6.28
N ASN A 123 8.17 16.43 6.47
CA ASN A 123 9.34 16.88 7.21
C ASN A 123 10.47 17.28 6.26
N THR A 124 10.96 18.51 6.42
CA THR A 124 12.17 18.95 5.73
C THR A 124 13.39 18.39 6.47
N ILE A 125 14.22 17.64 5.75
CA ILE A 125 15.37 16.94 6.32
C ILE A 125 16.69 17.39 5.67
N ASN A 126 17.80 17.09 6.33
CA ASN A 126 19.11 17.16 5.72
C ASN A 126 19.63 15.72 5.50
N MET A 127 19.80 15.32 4.24
CA MET A 127 20.22 13.96 3.85
C MET A 127 21.57 13.54 4.46
N GLY A 128 22.44 14.49 4.83
CA GLY A 128 23.74 14.19 5.44
C GLY A 128 23.70 13.86 6.93
N SER A 129 22.61 14.14 7.62
CA SER A 129 22.55 14.07 9.10
C SER A 129 21.32 13.37 9.66
N VAL A 130 20.40 12.90 8.82
CA VAL A 130 19.16 12.26 9.25
C VAL A 130 19.21 10.76 9.01
N ASN A 131 18.53 10.00 9.86
CA ASN A 131 18.24 8.61 9.59
C ASN A 131 16.97 8.51 8.73
N LEU A 132 17.10 8.04 7.48
CA LEU A 132 15.96 7.94 6.57
C LEU A 132 14.94 6.87 6.99
N THR A 133 15.34 5.88 7.79
CA THR A 133 14.44 4.81 8.26
C THR A 133 13.33 5.30 9.20
N ASP A 134 13.43 6.54 9.70
CA ASP A 134 12.41 7.15 10.55
C ASP A 134 11.21 7.67 9.73
N TYR A 135 11.30 7.61 8.40
CA TYR A 135 10.29 8.10 7.45
C TYR A 135 9.76 6.96 6.58
N ASP A 136 8.47 7.03 6.26
CA ASP A 136 7.79 6.04 5.43
C ASP A 136 8.12 6.23 3.93
N ALA A 137 8.34 7.49 3.50
CA ALA A 137 8.75 7.84 2.13
C ALA A 137 9.75 9.00 2.07
N LEU A 138 10.62 8.97 1.06
CA LEU A 138 11.51 10.08 0.66
C LEU A 138 11.00 10.69 -0.66
N VAL A 139 10.62 11.96 -0.64
CA VAL A 139 10.19 12.70 -1.84
C VAL A 139 11.30 13.62 -2.32
N LEU A 140 11.70 13.44 -3.57
CA LEU A 140 12.75 14.19 -4.25
C LEU A 140 12.11 15.07 -5.34
N TYR A 141 11.61 16.24 -4.94
CA TYR A 141 10.97 17.21 -5.83
C TYR A 141 12.03 18.15 -6.44
N ASN A 142 12.22 18.11 -7.75
CA ASN A 142 13.25 18.86 -8.48
C ASN A 142 14.63 18.82 -7.81
N TYR A 143 14.95 17.66 -7.27
CA TYR A 143 16.21 17.43 -6.60
C TYR A 143 17.31 17.22 -7.64
N ASN A 144 18.46 17.84 -7.47
CA ASN A 144 19.57 17.73 -8.44
C ASN A 144 20.86 17.19 -7.82
N GLN A 145 20.84 16.80 -6.54
CA GLN A 145 22.01 16.29 -5.81
C GLN A 145 21.99 14.77 -5.65
N TYR A 146 21.43 14.03 -6.62
CA TYR A 146 21.34 12.57 -6.57
C TYR A 146 22.72 11.93 -6.39
N GLY A 147 23.73 12.35 -7.16
CA GLY A 147 25.09 11.80 -7.06
C GLY A 147 25.78 12.02 -5.71
N THR A 148 25.42 13.08 -4.96
CA THR A 148 26.01 13.33 -3.64
C THR A 148 25.49 12.37 -2.57
N TYR A 149 24.24 11.93 -2.70
CA TYR A 149 23.55 11.10 -1.71
C TYR A 149 23.10 9.74 -2.27
N GLU A 150 23.73 9.28 -3.36
CA GLU A 150 23.36 8.04 -4.03
C GLU A 150 23.39 6.85 -3.05
N THR A 151 24.44 6.76 -2.22
CA THR A 151 24.58 5.66 -1.26
C THR A 151 23.44 5.67 -0.24
N GLN A 152 23.07 6.84 0.28
CA GLN A 152 21.97 6.98 1.23
C GLN A 152 20.63 6.60 0.60
N ILE A 153 20.37 7.04 -0.63
CA ILE A 153 19.13 6.73 -1.36
C ILE A 153 19.04 5.23 -1.64
N ARG A 154 20.14 4.60 -2.09
CA ARG A 154 20.18 3.16 -2.36
C ARG A 154 20.05 2.32 -1.10
N ASN A 155 20.70 2.72 -0.01
CA ASN A 155 20.57 2.04 1.28
C ASN A 155 19.12 2.12 1.79
N TYR A 156 18.50 3.29 1.67
CA TYR A 156 17.09 3.45 2.04
C TYR A 156 16.17 2.56 1.20
N LEU A 157 16.38 2.48 -0.12
CA LEU A 157 15.65 1.54 -0.99
C LEU A 157 15.90 0.07 -0.64
N SER A 158 17.13 -0.31 -0.25
CA SER A 158 17.44 -1.68 0.17
C SER A 158 16.85 -2.06 1.53
N ASP A 159 16.63 -1.07 2.39
CA ASP A 159 15.96 -1.21 3.69
C ASP A 159 14.42 -1.15 3.55
N ASP A 160 13.90 -1.41 2.35
CA ASP A 160 12.48 -1.39 2.02
C ASP A 160 11.82 0.01 2.13
N GLY A 161 12.62 1.08 2.11
CA GLY A 161 12.15 2.46 2.01
C GLY A 161 11.61 2.80 0.61
N THR A 162 10.74 3.82 0.53
CA THR A 162 10.13 4.26 -0.73
C THR A 162 10.66 5.61 -1.16
N VAL A 163 11.11 5.73 -2.41
CA VAL A 163 11.63 6.98 -2.98
C VAL A 163 10.73 7.42 -4.12
N VAL A 164 10.15 8.61 -3.99
CA VAL A 164 9.32 9.23 -5.03
C VAL A 164 10.06 10.44 -5.58
N ALA A 165 10.60 10.33 -6.79
CA ALA A 165 11.19 11.45 -7.50
C ALA A 165 10.16 12.15 -8.38
N ILE A 166 10.09 13.47 -8.26
CA ILE A 166 9.23 14.32 -9.08
C ILE A 166 10.16 15.26 -9.82
N HIS A 167 10.33 15.03 -11.12
CA HIS A 167 11.35 15.72 -11.91
C HIS A 167 11.01 15.73 -13.39
N ASN A 168 11.32 16.84 -14.07
CA ASN A 168 11.09 16.99 -15.51
C ASN A 168 12.00 16.05 -16.33
N VAL A 169 11.43 15.35 -17.32
CA VAL A 169 12.17 14.49 -18.28
C VAL A 169 13.32 15.22 -18.95
N THR A 170 13.15 16.50 -19.26
CA THR A 170 14.11 17.28 -20.05
C THR A 170 15.39 17.62 -19.30
N ASP A 171 15.36 17.65 -17.97
CA ASP A 171 16.51 17.92 -17.09
C ASP A 171 17.29 16.64 -16.69
N SER A 172 16.83 15.46 -17.11
CA SER A 172 17.28 14.14 -16.65
C SER A 172 18.65 13.65 -17.18
N ALA A 173 19.59 14.54 -17.48
CA ALA A 173 20.94 14.14 -17.92
C ALA A 173 21.77 13.42 -16.83
N ASP A 174 21.30 13.39 -15.58
CA ASP A 174 21.97 12.72 -14.46
C ASP A 174 21.92 11.18 -14.59
N SER A 175 23.07 10.57 -14.83
CA SER A 175 23.23 9.10 -14.90
C SER A 175 22.87 8.39 -13.61
N THR A 176 23.03 9.06 -12.46
CA THR A 176 22.71 8.53 -11.13
C THR A 176 21.21 8.39 -10.95
N PHE A 177 20.46 9.44 -11.30
CA PHE A 177 19.00 9.43 -11.32
C PHE A 177 18.49 8.29 -12.21
N ARG A 178 18.99 8.23 -13.45
CA ARG A 178 18.63 7.15 -14.38
C ARG A 178 18.93 5.76 -13.84
N SER A 179 20.06 5.57 -13.15
CA SER A 179 20.41 4.29 -12.55
C SER A 179 19.56 3.92 -11.33
N ILE A 180 19.15 4.89 -10.50
CA ILE A 180 18.30 4.63 -9.33
C ILE A 180 16.90 4.18 -9.76
N PHE A 181 16.34 4.80 -10.81
CA PHE A 181 14.98 4.53 -11.29
C PHE A 181 14.93 3.59 -12.51
N ASP A 182 16.06 2.96 -12.86
CA ASP A 182 16.23 2.07 -14.03
C ASP A 182 15.73 2.66 -15.36
N LEU A 183 15.99 3.95 -15.55
CA LEU A 183 15.64 4.69 -16.76
C LEU A 183 16.75 4.49 -17.81
N THR A 184 16.55 3.57 -18.75
CA THR A 184 17.49 3.41 -19.86
C THR A 184 17.36 4.56 -20.85
N SER A 185 18.47 5.23 -21.16
CA SER A 185 18.51 6.22 -22.22
C SER A 185 18.56 5.52 -23.57
N SER A 186 17.43 5.36 -24.25
CA SER A 186 17.47 5.07 -25.69
C SER A 186 17.94 6.34 -26.41
N ALA A 187 19.26 6.47 -26.53
CA ALA A 187 19.87 7.39 -27.45
C ALA A 187 19.48 6.97 -28.88
N GLY A 188 18.59 7.74 -29.49
CA GLY A 188 18.30 7.64 -30.91
C GLY A 188 16.80 7.62 -31.19
N ALA A 189 16.33 8.66 -31.89
CA ALA A 189 15.15 8.55 -32.72
C ALA A 189 15.30 7.29 -33.61
N GLY A 190 14.56 6.22 -33.29
CA GLY A 190 14.64 4.97 -34.05
C GLY A 190 14.36 3.69 -33.26
N THR A 191 13.09 3.33 -33.17
CA THR A 191 12.57 1.94 -33.24
C THR A 191 13.08 0.86 -32.29
N THR A 192 13.73 1.17 -31.17
CA THR A 192 13.93 0.16 -30.11
C THR A 192 13.20 0.60 -28.86
N SER A 193 12.00 0.03 -28.71
CA SER A 193 11.14 0.22 -27.56
C SER A 193 11.96 -0.04 -26.29
N PRO A 194 12.03 0.93 -25.35
CA PRO A 194 12.60 0.67 -24.05
C PRO A 194 11.86 -0.53 -23.45
N ASN A 195 12.62 -1.53 -23.06
CA ASN A 195 12.12 -2.84 -22.65
C ASN A 195 11.56 -2.75 -21.21
N PHE A 196 10.58 -1.88 -21.01
CA PHE A 196 9.68 -1.92 -19.88
C PHE A 196 8.82 -3.18 -20.08
N THR A 197 9.19 -4.29 -19.47
CA THR A 197 8.41 -5.51 -19.54
C THR A 197 7.01 -5.25 -18.98
N SER A 198 6.00 -5.44 -19.82
CA SER A 198 4.57 -5.62 -19.47
C SER A 198 4.20 -5.22 -18.03
N TYR A 199 3.92 -3.93 -17.82
CA TYR A 199 3.27 -3.51 -16.59
C TYR A 199 1.86 -4.09 -16.58
N GLU A 200 1.64 -5.10 -15.73
CA GLU A 200 0.33 -5.69 -15.51
C GLU A 200 -0.27 -5.06 -14.24
N PRO A 201 -1.08 -3.99 -14.37
CA PRO A 201 -1.57 -3.23 -13.23
C PRO A 201 -2.43 -4.03 -12.26
N VAL A 202 -2.97 -5.16 -12.71
CA VAL A 202 -3.80 -6.06 -11.90
C VAL A 202 -2.97 -6.83 -10.87
N ASN A 203 -1.68 -7.08 -11.15
CA ASN A 203 -0.81 -7.92 -10.33
C ASN A 203 0.22 -7.12 -9.51
N ASN A 204 0.22 -5.80 -9.62
CA ASN A 204 1.17 -4.94 -8.93
C ASN A 204 0.48 -4.26 -7.74
N ASP A 205 0.98 -4.54 -6.52
CA ASP A 205 0.45 -4.01 -5.26
C ASP A 205 0.51 -2.48 -5.17
N ILE A 206 1.41 -1.86 -5.92
CA ILE A 206 1.54 -0.42 -6.04
C ILE A 206 0.46 0.09 -7.01
N ALA A 207 0.33 -0.56 -8.18
CA ALA A 207 -0.57 -0.15 -9.27
C ALA A 207 -2.05 0.02 -8.89
N LYS A 208 -2.57 -0.79 -7.95
CA LYS A 208 -3.97 -0.68 -7.49
C LYS A 208 -4.28 0.70 -6.89
N TYR A 209 -3.30 1.35 -6.27
CA TYR A 209 -3.41 2.71 -5.74
C TYR A 209 -3.22 3.79 -6.81
N PHE A 210 -2.47 3.51 -7.87
CA PHE A 210 -2.25 4.48 -8.95
C PHE A 210 -3.45 4.53 -9.91
N LEU A 211 -4.19 3.43 -10.03
CA LEU A 211 -5.24 3.23 -11.03
C LEU A 211 -6.65 3.09 -10.43
N GLY A 212 -6.83 3.41 -9.15
CA GLY A 212 -8.01 2.99 -8.38
C GLY A 212 -8.64 4.06 -7.48
N PHE A 213 -9.25 5.09 -8.05
CA PHE A 213 -9.94 6.16 -7.32
C PHE A 213 -11.00 6.87 -8.19
N GLY A 214 -11.78 6.11 -8.93
CA GLY A 214 -12.94 6.64 -9.62
C GLY A 214 -13.98 5.54 -9.78
N PHE A 215 -15.25 5.91 -9.68
CA PHE A 215 -16.32 5.00 -10.06
C PHE A 215 -16.52 5.11 -11.56
N PHE A 216 -16.29 3.99 -12.26
CA PHE A 216 -16.68 3.82 -13.64
C PHE A 216 -18.06 3.18 -13.69
N ALA A 217 -19.00 3.84 -14.37
CA ALA A 217 -20.34 3.30 -14.54
C ALA A 217 -20.77 3.35 -15.99
N GLU A 218 -21.24 2.19 -16.46
CA GLU A 218 -21.77 2.04 -17.81
C GLU A 218 -23.23 2.46 -17.86
N ALA A 219 -23.58 3.15 -18.94
CA ALA A 219 -24.91 3.54 -19.33
C ALA A 219 -25.26 2.84 -20.64
N SER A 220 -25.89 1.67 -20.54
CA SER A 220 -26.26 0.84 -21.68
C SER A 220 -27.72 1.00 -22.11
N THR A 221 -28.56 1.63 -21.29
CA THR A 221 -30.00 1.71 -21.55
C THR A 221 -30.35 3.02 -22.25
N ASP A 222 -30.68 2.98 -23.53
CA ASP A 222 -31.18 4.18 -24.23
C ASP A 222 -32.57 4.55 -23.70
N VAL A 223 -32.72 5.78 -23.20
CA VAL A 223 -33.99 6.29 -22.66
C VAL A 223 -34.59 7.42 -23.53
N GLY A 224 -34.05 7.60 -24.74
CA GLY A 224 -34.50 8.60 -25.72
C GLY A 224 -33.73 9.92 -25.67
N SER A 225 -33.89 10.75 -26.72
CA SER A 225 -33.32 12.11 -26.82
C SER A 225 -31.80 12.21 -26.57
N GLY A 226 -31.02 11.25 -27.06
CA GLY A 226 -29.57 11.25 -26.86
C GLY A 226 -29.15 11.10 -25.40
N THR A 227 -29.99 10.43 -24.59
CA THR A 227 -29.71 10.15 -23.18
C THR A 227 -29.64 8.64 -22.96
N LYS A 228 -28.60 8.21 -22.24
CA LYS A 228 -28.40 6.83 -21.79
C LYS A 228 -28.54 6.77 -20.28
N GLN A 229 -29.12 5.70 -19.77
CA GLN A 229 -29.29 5.45 -18.35
C GLN A 229 -28.37 4.32 -17.89
N GLY A 230 -27.78 4.52 -16.72
CA GLY A 230 -26.94 3.55 -16.04
C GLY A 230 -27.23 3.48 -14.55
N LYS A 231 -26.55 2.54 -13.90
CA LYS A 231 -26.57 2.36 -12.44
C LYS A 231 -25.14 2.46 -11.94
N LEU A 232 -24.98 3.16 -10.84
CA LEU A 232 -23.71 3.39 -10.20
C LEU A 232 -23.85 3.02 -8.73
N ASP A 233 -23.06 2.03 -8.31
CA ASP A 233 -23.04 1.59 -6.92
C ASP A 233 -21.82 2.22 -6.22
N ILE A 234 -22.08 3.05 -5.21
CA ILE A 234 -21.05 3.70 -4.38
C ILE A 234 -21.33 3.36 -2.93
N TRP A 235 -20.35 2.77 -2.23
CA TRP A 235 -20.45 2.40 -0.82
C TRP A 235 -21.71 1.57 -0.49
N GLY A 236 -22.05 0.64 -1.39
CA GLY A 236 -23.25 -0.21 -1.26
C GLY A 236 -24.58 0.53 -1.48
N THR A 237 -24.55 1.83 -1.78
CA THR A 237 -25.72 2.62 -2.14
C THR A 237 -25.81 2.73 -3.66
N ARG A 238 -26.97 2.36 -4.21
CA ARG A 238 -27.22 2.37 -5.66
C ARG A 238 -27.83 3.69 -6.11
N PHE A 239 -27.15 4.35 -7.04
CA PHE A 239 -27.61 5.57 -7.69
C PHE A 239 -27.99 5.29 -9.13
N ASN A 240 -29.17 5.78 -9.53
CA ASN A 240 -29.52 5.84 -10.95
C ASN A 240 -28.98 7.14 -11.54
N PHE A 241 -28.36 7.05 -12.70
CA PHE A 241 -27.89 8.24 -13.41
C PHE A 241 -28.30 8.20 -14.88
N ASN A 242 -28.45 9.40 -15.44
CA ASN A 242 -28.64 9.62 -16.86
C ASN A 242 -27.42 10.34 -17.41
N LEU A 243 -26.98 9.96 -18.59
CA LEU A 243 -25.81 10.45 -19.28
C LEU A 243 -26.22 11.01 -20.64
N THR A 244 -25.73 12.18 -20.99
CA THR A 244 -25.74 12.68 -22.38
C THR A 244 -24.30 12.74 -22.89
N SER A 245 -24.06 13.27 -24.09
CA SER A 245 -22.70 13.47 -24.61
C SER A 245 -21.85 14.44 -23.80
N SER A 246 -22.45 15.24 -22.91
CA SER A 246 -21.75 16.32 -22.19
C SER A 246 -22.15 16.48 -20.72
N THR A 247 -23.21 15.81 -20.26
CA THR A 247 -23.71 15.95 -18.89
C THR A 247 -24.00 14.62 -18.22
N LEU A 248 -23.73 14.58 -16.92
CA LEU A 248 -24.18 13.57 -15.98
C LEU A 248 -25.35 14.14 -15.17
N ARG A 249 -26.47 13.41 -15.11
CA ARG A 249 -27.56 13.70 -14.19
C ARG A 249 -27.70 12.58 -13.16
N ILE A 250 -27.44 12.90 -11.90
CA ILE A 250 -27.44 11.94 -10.78
C ILE A 250 -28.04 12.58 -9.53
N SER A 251 -28.91 11.87 -8.81
CA SER A 251 -29.55 12.36 -7.58
C SER A 251 -30.20 13.75 -7.71
N GLY A 252 -30.82 14.03 -8.87
CA GLY A 252 -31.46 15.32 -9.16
C GLY A 252 -30.53 16.46 -9.58
N GLN A 253 -29.22 16.27 -9.51
CA GLN A 253 -28.21 17.24 -9.96
C GLN A 253 -27.83 16.98 -11.41
N THR A 254 -27.61 18.04 -12.20
CA THR A 254 -27.04 17.98 -13.56
C THR A 254 -25.66 18.61 -13.52
N VAL A 255 -24.66 17.88 -14.01
CA VAL A 255 -23.24 18.14 -13.77
C VAL A 255 -22.50 17.97 -15.09
N ASN A 256 -21.65 18.92 -15.47
CA ASN A 256 -20.82 18.78 -16.67
C ASN A 256 -19.52 18.04 -16.35
N GLU A 257 -18.78 17.63 -17.38
CA GLU A 257 -17.40 17.19 -17.22
C GLU A 257 -16.56 18.29 -16.56
N GLY A 258 -15.77 17.93 -15.55
CA GLY A 258 -14.98 18.84 -14.71
C GLY A 258 -15.69 19.36 -13.46
N ASP A 259 -17.02 19.40 -13.45
CA ASP A 259 -17.81 19.95 -12.35
C ASP A 259 -17.91 18.98 -11.15
N THR A 260 -18.17 19.54 -9.97
CA THR A 260 -18.42 18.78 -8.74
C THR A 260 -19.89 18.68 -8.37
N PHE A 261 -20.27 17.59 -7.70
CA PHE A 261 -21.61 17.31 -7.21
C PHE A 261 -21.53 16.54 -5.90
N THR A 262 -22.64 16.42 -5.17
CA THR A 262 -22.63 15.75 -3.87
C THR A 262 -23.55 14.53 -3.83
N LEU A 263 -23.11 13.45 -3.18
CA LEU A 263 -23.93 12.28 -2.88
C LEU A 263 -23.96 12.02 -1.37
N GLY A 264 -25.10 11.57 -0.86
CA GLY A 264 -25.20 11.07 0.50
C GLY A 264 -24.60 9.68 0.62
N GLY A 265 -23.74 9.46 1.62
CA GLY A 265 -23.17 8.15 1.93
C GLY A 265 -23.98 7.36 2.97
N PRO A 266 -23.56 6.11 3.24
CA PRO A 266 -24.27 5.21 4.15
C PRO A 266 -24.24 5.65 5.63
N ASP A 267 -23.34 6.55 5.98
CA ASP A 267 -23.13 7.12 7.32
C ASP A 267 -23.85 8.46 7.53
N ALA A 268 -24.81 8.79 6.66
CA ALA A 268 -25.51 10.08 6.62
C ALA A 268 -24.60 11.30 6.37
N ARG A 269 -23.33 11.10 6.01
CA ARG A 269 -22.45 12.18 5.56
C ARG A 269 -22.68 12.47 4.08
N THR A 270 -22.37 13.70 3.69
CA THR A 270 -22.40 14.12 2.28
C THR A 270 -20.97 14.16 1.77
N TYR A 271 -20.76 13.54 0.61
CA TYR A 271 -19.46 13.47 -0.03
C TYR A 271 -19.52 14.19 -1.37
N GLN A 272 -18.46 14.94 -1.67
CA GLN A 272 -18.36 15.69 -2.91
C GLN A 272 -17.56 14.87 -3.94
N PHE A 273 -18.10 14.76 -5.14
CA PHE A 273 -17.57 14.05 -6.29
C PHE A 273 -17.34 15.03 -7.44
N ARG A 274 -16.44 14.71 -8.36
CA ARG A 274 -16.18 15.40 -9.62
C ARG A 274 -16.50 14.46 -10.78
N VAL A 275 -17.17 14.96 -11.81
CA VAL A 275 -17.31 14.23 -13.08
C VAL A 275 -16.01 14.39 -13.84
N LYS A 276 -15.26 13.31 -14.03
CA LYS A 276 -13.95 13.37 -14.69
C LYS A 276 -14.05 13.31 -16.19
N LYS A 277 -14.79 12.32 -16.69
CA LYS A 277 -14.94 12.12 -18.12
C LYS A 277 -16.27 11.50 -18.44
N ILE A 278 -16.89 11.98 -19.51
CA ILE A 278 -18.05 11.36 -20.13
C ILE A 278 -17.60 10.66 -21.40
N HIS A 279 -17.63 9.33 -21.36
CA HIS A 279 -17.22 8.46 -22.46
C HIS A 279 -18.41 8.13 -23.35
N TRP A 280 -18.88 9.13 -24.09
CA TRP A 280 -20.07 8.98 -24.93
C TRP A 280 -19.87 8.01 -26.10
N SER A 281 -18.67 7.99 -26.69
CA SER A 281 -18.33 7.18 -27.86
C SER A 281 -18.10 5.69 -27.55
N LEU A 282 -17.97 5.31 -26.27
CA LEU A 282 -17.86 3.90 -25.88
C LEU A 282 -19.20 3.17 -26.08
N SER A 283 -19.11 1.86 -26.27
CA SER A 283 -20.25 0.95 -26.31
C SER A 283 -20.04 -0.18 -25.30
N PRO A 284 -20.70 -0.13 -24.13
CA PRO A 284 -21.67 0.89 -23.70
C PRO A 284 -21.01 2.24 -23.37
N SER A 285 -21.79 3.33 -23.45
CA SER A 285 -21.29 4.64 -23.04
C SER A 285 -21.04 4.62 -21.54
N ALA A 286 -20.11 5.42 -21.03
CA ALA A 286 -19.76 5.37 -19.63
C ALA A 286 -19.44 6.73 -19.04
N VAL A 287 -19.43 6.81 -17.71
CA VAL A 287 -18.98 7.98 -16.97
C VAL A 287 -17.95 7.57 -15.94
N SER A 288 -16.93 8.39 -15.80
CA SER A 288 -15.94 8.31 -14.74
C SER A 288 -16.21 9.44 -13.75
N ILE A 289 -16.48 9.11 -12.49
CA ILE A 289 -16.62 10.08 -11.41
C ILE A 289 -15.60 9.79 -10.30
N GLN A 290 -15.24 10.80 -9.52
CA GLN A 290 -14.22 10.67 -8.48
C GLN A 290 -14.61 11.50 -7.25
N PRO A 291 -14.55 10.96 -6.03
CA PRO A 291 -14.65 11.82 -4.85
C PRO A 291 -13.54 12.88 -4.86
N THR A 292 -13.90 14.13 -4.59
CA THR A 292 -12.98 15.29 -4.61
C THR A 292 -11.81 15.22 -3.63
N ASN A 293 -11.90 14.31 -2.64
CA ASN A 293 -10.86 14.07 -1.63
C ASN A 293 -10.13 12.73 -1.86
N THR A 294 -10.31 12.11 -3.03
CA THR A 294 -9.64 10.88 -3.45
C THR A 294 -8.93 11.11 -4.75
N SER A 295 -7.91 10.31 -5.05
CA SER A 295 -6.89 10.66 -6.03
C SER A 295 -6.86 9.68 -7.20
N TYR A 296 -7.51 9.97 -8.34
CA TYR A 296 -7.45 9.15 -9.55
C TYR A 296 -6.48 9.54 -10.66
N VAL A 297 -5.91 8.51 -11.31
CA VAL A 297 -5.43 8.55 -12.70
C VAL A 297 -6.14 7.48 -13.53
N PHE A 298 -6.78 7.88 -14.63
CA PHE A 298 -6.92 7.01 -15.81
C PHE A 298 -6.46 7.79 -17.05
N ALA A 299 -5.38 7.33 -17.67
CA ALA A 299 -5.26 7.40 -19.12
C ALA A 299 -6.04 6.20 -19.69
N TYR A 300 -7.37 6.28 -19.74
CA TYR A 300 -8.19 5.27 -20.40
C TYR A 300 -8.10 5.45 -21.92
N ASN A 301 -6.91 5.19 -22.48
CA ASN A 301 -6.77 4.77 -23.86
C ASN A 301 -6.19 3.35 -23.81
N MET A 302 -7.08 2.36 -23.61
CA MET A 302 -6.86 0.94 -23.82
C MET A 302 -5.50 0.37 -23.37
N ALA A 303 -5.49 -0.33 -22.23
CA ALA A 303 -4.44 -1.30 -21.90
C ALA A 303 -4.17 -2.33 -23.03
N ALA A 304 -5.13 -2.51 -23.96
CA ALA A 304 -4.99 -3.34 -25.16
C ALA A 304 -4.31 -2.64 -26.37
N ALA A 305 -4.23 -1.30 -26.42
CA ALA A 305 -3.60 -0.57 -27.52
C ALA A 305 -2.12 -0.24 -27.27
N TYR A 306 -1.66 -0.37 -26.01
CA TYR A 306 -0.30 -0.03 -25.58
C TYR A 306 0.46 -1.24 -25.02
N THR A 307 0.21 -2.44 -25.53
CA THR A 307 1.02 -3.64 -25.27
C THR A 307 2.44 -3.58 -25.87
N GLY A 308 3.05 -2.39 -25.94
CA GLY A 308 4.39 -2.24 -26.49
C GLY A 308 5.11 -0.89 -26.32
N ASN A 309 4.48 0.16 -25.75
CA ASN A 309 5.13 1.45 -25.55
C ASN A 309 4.84 1.98 -24.15
N ASN A 310 5.79 1.77 -23.24
CA ASN A 310 5.74 2.15 -21.82
C ASN A 310 6.48 3.47 -21.55
N ILE A 311 6.50 4.34 -22.54
CA ILE A 311 6.70 5.78 -22.33
C ILE A 311 5.34 6.41 -22.61
N VAL A 312 4.78 7.12 -21.63
CA VAL A 312 3.83 8.20 -21.92
C VAL A 312 4.60 9.17 -22.81
N SER A 313 4.37 9.09 -24.13
CA SER A 313 5.08 9.93 -25.08
C SER A 313 4.86 11.39 -24.70
N VAL A 314 5.97 12.14 -24.67
CA VAL A 314 6.04 13.59 -24.55
C VAL A 314 5.58 14.23 -25.88
N ASP A 315 4.41 13.81 -26.36
CA ASP A 315 3.67 14.55 -27.37
C ASP A 315 2.47 15.12 -26.61
N ASP A 316 2.70 16.34 -26.10
CA ASP A 316 1.76 17.30 -25.55
C ASP A 316 0.83 16.81 -24.40
N ASP A 317 1.10 17.31 -23.18
CA ASP A 317 0.14 17.41 -22.05
C ASP A 317 -0.14 16.19 -21.15
N ALA A 318 0.74 15.18 -21.07
CA ALA A 318 0.55 14.05 -20.14
C ALA A 318 1.67 13.88 -19.10
N SER A 319 1.29 13.83 -17.81
CA SER A 319 2.17 13.44 -16.70
C SER A 319 2.59 11.97 -16.86
N GLY A 320 3.88 11.71 -17.11
CA GLY A 320 4.44 10.36 -17.13
C GLY A 320 4.76 9.86 -15.72
N CYS A 321 4.55 8.57 -15.45
CA CYS A 321 4.95 7.93 -14.20
C CYS A 321 5.57 6.56 -14.49
N THR A 322 6.61 6.17 -13.76
CA THR A 322 7.16 4.81 -13.76
C THR A 322 7.55 4.38 -12.35
N ALA A 323 7.63 3.07 -12.13
CA ALA A 323 8.07 2.51 -10.86
C ALA A 323 8.95 1.28 -11.08
N ASN A 324 10.03 1.17 -10.30
CA ASN A 324 10.83 -0.03 -10.14
C ASN A 324 10.83 -0.41 -8.65
N GLY A 325 9.94 -1.33 -8.28
CA GLY A 325 9.66 -1.60 -6.87
C GLY A 325 9.23 -0.33 -6.15
N LYS A 326 9.92 0.01 -5.06
CA LYS A 326 9.67 1.21 -4.24
C LYS A 326 10.37 2.48 -4.74
N ALA A 327 11.05 2.44 -5.89
CA ALA A 327 11.58 3.62 -6.56
C ALA A 327 10.59 4.09 -7.62
N ILE A 328 9.88 5.20 -7.36
CA ILE A 328 8.83 5.76 -8.20
C ILE A 328 9.33 7.08 -8.78
N TRP A 329 9.19 7.27 -10.08
CA TRP A 329 9.44 8.55 -10.75
C TRP A 329 8.17 9.07 -11.40
N ILE A 330 7.90 10.36 -11.18
CA ILE A 330 6.80 11.13 -11.76
C ILE A 330 7.41 12.30 -12.53
N ASN A 331 7.02 12.45 -13.80
CA ASN A 331 7.40 13.60 -14.59
C ASN A 331 6.74 14.86 -14.02
N GLU A 332 7.53 15.91 -13.77
CA GLU A 332 6.97 17.19 -13.35
C GLU A 332 6.08 17.75 -14.45
N TYR A 333 4.89 18.24 -14.06
CA TYR A 333 3.94 18.86 -14.96
C TYR A 333 3.92 20.38 -14.75
N GLU A 334 4.28 21.14 -15.78
CA GLU A 334 4.36 22.62 -15.74
C GLU A 334 2.98 23.32 -15.93
N GLY A 335 1.88 22.57 -15.98
CA GLY A 335 0.54 23.14 -16.10
C GLY A 335 0.22 24.08 -14.93
N THR A 336 -0.57 25.11 -15.19
CA THR A 336 -0.87 26.20 -14.24
C THR A 336 -1.54 25.70 -12.95
N GLY A 337 -0.72 25.38 -11.94
CA GLY A 337 -0.96 25.57 -10.50
C GLY A 337 -2.17 24.92 -9.82
N ASN A 338 -2.96 24.06 -10.46
CA ASN A 338 -4.13 23.38 -9.84
C ASN A 338 -4.47 22.07 -10.57
N ASP A 339 -3.48 21.35 -11.07
CA ASP A 339 -3.77 20.05 -11.69
C ASP A 339 -3.98 19.00 -10.59
N HIS A 340 -5.24 18.88 -10.18
CA HIS A 340 -5.68 17.92 -9.18
C HIS A 340 -5.32 16.48 -9.52
N ASP A 341 -5.06 16.15 -10.80
CA ASP A 341 -4.68 14.81 -11.24
C ASP A 341 -3.19 14.55 -11.01
N TYR A 342 -2.36 15.59 -11.15
CA TYR A 342 -0.94 15.55 -10.80
C TYR A 342 -0.72 15.42 -9.28
N GLU A 343 -1.40 16.23 -8.47
CA GLU A 343 -1.34 16.14 -7.01
C GLU A 343 -1.75 14.75 -6.50
N THR A 344 -2.79 14.23 -7.13
CA THR A 344 -3.35 12.92 -6.91
C THR A 344 -2.36 11.80 -7.19
N LEU A 345 -1.70 11.84 -8.34
CA LEU A 345 -0.69 10.87 -8.71
C LEU A 345 0.43 10.81 -7.65
N ILE A 346 0.87 11.97 -7.17
CA ILE A 346 1.88 12.10 -6.12
C ILE A 346 1.37 11.53 -4.78
N LYS A 347 0.15 11.88 -4.37
CA LYS A 347 -0.48 11.36 -3.14
C LYS A 347 -0.59 9.84 -3.18
N SER A 348 -1.06 9.28 -4.29
CA SER A 348 -1.17 7.84 -4.47
C SER A 348 0.19 7.15 -4.45
N ALA A 349 1.19 7.71 -5.13
CA ALA A 349 2.55 7.19 -5.10
C ALA A 349 3.12 7.12 -3.69
N ILE A 350 2.91 8.17 -2.90
CA ILE A 350 3.37 8.21 -1.51
C ILE A 350 2.52 7.30 -0.62
N ALA A 351 1.22 7.18 -0.86
CA ALA A 351 0.35 6.27 -0.12
C ALA A 351 0.80 4.80 -0.22
N THR A 352 1.38 4.42 -1.36
CA THR A 352 1.92 3.06 -1.56
C THR A 352 3.19 2.75 -0.79
N SER A 353 3.82 3.76 -0.16
CA SER A 353 5.11 3.59 0.50
C SER A 353 5.09 2.68 1.73
N SER A 354 3.96 2.66 2.44
CA SER A 354 3.80 1.99 3.73
C SER A 354 2.54 1.11 3.75
N THR A 355 2.55 0.05 2.94
CA THR A 355 1.50 -0.99 2.99
C THR A 355 1.71 -2.02 4.10
N ASP A 356 2.90 -2.03 4.69
CA ASP A 356 3.26 -2.85 5.86
C ASP A 356 3.65 -1.92 7.02
N TRP A 357 2.89 -1.97 8.11
CA TRP A 357 3.08 -1.08 9.25
C TRP A 357 2.66 -1.75 10.56
N PHE A 358 3.13 -1.20 11.68
CA PHE A 358 2.91 -1.77 13.01
C PHE A 358 2.00 -0.85 13.82
N ILE A 359 0.96 -1.44 14.42
CA ILE A 359 0.16 -0.78 15.46
C ILE A 359 0.92 -0.82 16.79
N LYS A 360 1.64 -1.93 17.02
CA LYS A 360 2.47 -2.14 18.20
C LYS A 360 3.72 -2.88 17.77
N ASP A 361 4.87 -2.34 18.16
CA ASP A 361 6.18 -2.82 17.73
C ASP A 361 6.38 -4.30 18.04
N ILE A 362 7.09 -4.97 17.13
CA ILE A 362 7.42 -6.38 17.22
C ILE A 362 8.89 -6.51 17.56
N ARG A 363 9.20 -7.25 18.62
CA ARG A 363 10.58 -7.62 18.92
C ARG A 363 11.11 -8.60 17.88
N THR A 364 12.30 -8.30 17.36
CA THR A 364 12.99 -9.13 16.36
C THR A 364 14.07 -10.02 16.99
N ASP A 365 14.40 -9.78 18.26
CA ASP A 365 15.47 -10.44 19.01
C ASP A 365 15.02 -11.67 19.80
N VAL A 366 13.73 -12.04 19.71
CA VAL A 366 13.10 -13.11 20.47
C VAL A 366 12.42 -14.14 19.57
N GLU A 367 12.31 -15.38 20.06
CA GLU A 367 11.48 -16.39 19.41
C GLU A 367 10.01 -15.96 19.48
N ARG A 368 9.35 -15.96 18.33
CA ARG A 368 8.01 -15.39 18.16
C ARG A 368 7.08 -16.34 17.41
N ALA A 369 5.81 -16.23 17.74
CA ALA A 369 4.70 -16.89 17.06
C ALA A 369 3.86 -15.85 16.32
N GLU A 370 3.37 -16.21 15.14
CA GLU A 370 2.51 -15.36 14.31
C GLU A 370 1.21 -16.11 14.01
N ALA A 371 0.09 -15.42 14.14
CA ALA A 371 -1.18 -15.83 13.56
C ALA A 371 -1.73 -14.67 12.73
N SER A 372 -2.38 -15.00 11.63
CA SER A 372 -2.87 -14.01 10.66
C SER A 372 -4.37 -14.12 10.48
N ILE A 373 -5.01 -13.00 10.24
CA ILE A 373 -6.38 -12.96 9.74
C ILE A 373 -6.51 -11.95 8.60
N PHE A 374 -7.35 -12.28 7.63
CA PHE A 374 -7.63 -11.42 6.49
C PHE A 374 -8.95 -10.71 6.72
N LEU A 375 -8.91 -9.38 6.64
CA LEU A 375 -10.07 -8.51 6.72
C LEU A 375 -10.31 -7.91 5.33
N PRO A 376 -11.38 -8.31 4.62
CA PRO A 376 -11.75 -7.63 3.39
C PRO A 376 -12.14 -6.20 3.75
N MET A 377 -11.49 -5.24 3.10
CA MET A 377 -11.85 -3.84 3.20
C MET A 377 -12.96 -3.56 2.19
N CYS A 378 -13.97 -2.84 2.63
CA CYS A 378 -15.10 -2.46 1.79
C CYS A 378 -14.85 -1.08 1.18
N CYS A 379 -15.59 -0.81 0.08
CA CYS A 379 -16.13 0.50 -0.33
C CYS A 379 -15.50 1.18 -1.56
N ASP A 380 -14.18 1.26 -1.71
CA ASP A 380 -13.54 2.04 -2.80
C ASP A 380 -12.58 1.20 -3.66
N MET A 381 -11.77 0.36 -3.03
CA MET A 381 -10.86 -0.59 -3.68
C MET A 381 -11.00 -1.97 -3.04
N PRO A 382 -10.99 -3.06 -3.82
CA PRO A 382 -10.94 -4.41 -3.27
C PRO A 382 -9.58 -4.63 -2.60
N GLU A 383 -9.46 -4.24 -1.33
CA GLU A 383 -8.28 -4.50 -0.52
C GLU A 383 -8.56 -5.62 0.46
N THR A 384 -7.50 -6.34 0.81
CA THR A 384 -7.54 -7.28 1.92
C THR A 384 -6.43 -6.87 2.87
N ALA A 385 -6.81 -6.36 4.03
CA ALA A 385 -5.86 -6.12 5.11
C ALA A 385 -5.50 -7.46 5.73
N LYS A 386 -4.21 -7.81 5.71
CA LYS A 386 -3.67 -8.91 6.50
C LYS A 386 -3.27 -8.35 7.85
N ILE A 387 -3.88 -8.88 8.90
CA ILE A 387 -3.61 -8.50 10.29
C ILE A 387 -2.86 -9.65 10.93
N ASP A 388 -1.60 -9.42 11.26
CA ASP A 388 -0.73 -10.37 11.93
C ASP A 388 -0.60 -10.01 13.39
N MET A 389 -1.05 -10.92 14.25
CA MET A 389 -0.74 -10.86 15.67
C MET A 389 0.51 -11.68 15.93
N VAL A 390 1.54 -11.02 16.45
CA VAL A 390 2.83 -11.62 16.76
C VAL A 390 3.04 -11.59 18.26
N SER A 391 3.39 -12.70 18.87
CA SER A 391 3.59 -12.79 20.32
C SER A 391 4.86 -13.54 20.70
N TRP A 392 5.34 -13.24 21.90
CA TRP A 392 6.54 -13.81 22.50
C TRP A 392 6.42 -13.78 24.03
N TYR A 393 7.18 -14.62 24.73
CA TYR A 393 7.20 -14.59 26.20
C TYR A 393 8.08 -13.45 26.72
N SER A 394 7.61 -12.75 27.76
CA SER A 394 8.42 -11.79 28.52
C SER A 394 9.22 -12.56 29.57
N TYR A 395 10.50 -12.87 29.27
CA TYR A 395 11.42 -13.48 30.23
C TYR A 395 12.14 -12.45 31.08
#